data_AF-A0A9W8KHZ6-F1
#
_entry.id   AF-A0A9W8KHZ6-F1
#
_cell.length_a   1.000
_cell.length_b   1.000
_cell.length_c   1.000
_cell.angle_alpha   90.00
_cell.angle_beta   90.00
_cell.angle_gamma   90.00
#
_symmetry.space_group_name_H-M   'P 1'
#
loop_
_entity.id
_entity.type
_entity.pdbx_description
1 polymer ?
#
loop_
_entity_poly.entity_id
_entity_poly.type
_entity_poly.pdbx_seq_one_letter_code
_entity_poly.pdbx_strand_id
1 'polypeptide(L)'
;MAPKLPLTHVEELSSLNAVHPVSTDITTTIFMFRGDFSSPLFDLFTLQKRAVKFCDKDTKAEGCDVRLKETYKWGTLSSKLVDSLDVMCNSMKRTDFYVKIDDDLIMPESRLDEIIRKMASTDCQVAGGVSVDYPFYWPVGQIYIFKRAILDDICQKLPTATKLHAHEDIAFGMLINSADKRMFCSLDKPTNHWHKNYNDQRVQIDYLQQHNE
;
A
#
# COMPACT_ATOMS: atom_id res chain seq x y z
N MET A 1 13.32 23.94 -0.34
CA MET A 1 12.33 22.97 0.18
C MET A 1 10.96 23.62 0.07
N ALA A 2 10.00 22.95 -0.55
CA ALA A 2 8.61 23.38 -0.49
C ALA A 2 8.09 23.26 0.96
N PRO A 3 7.15 24.11 1.40
CA PRO A 3 6.63 24.05 2.76
C PRO A 3 5.85 22.75 2.99
N LYS A 4 5.97 22.19 4.21
CA LYS A 4 5.15 21.06 4.66
C LYS A 4 3.68 21.47 4.69
N LEU A 5 2.78 20.50 4.50
CA LEU A 5 1.36 20.75 4.73
C LEU A 5 1.12 21.09 6.21
N PRO A 6 0.16 21.98 6.52
CA PRO A 6 -0.24 22.19 7.89
C PRO A 6 -0.72 20.86 8.51
N LEU A 7 -0.43 20.65 9.79
CA LEU A 7 -0.97 19.56 10.58
C LEU A 7 -2.49 19.73 10.70
N THR A 8 -3.21 19.35 9.66
CA THR A 8 -4.67 19.27 9.66
C THR A 8 -5.06 17.80 9.78
N HIS A 9 -6.00 17.51 10.66
CA HIS A 9 -6.48 16.15 10.86
C HIS A 9 -7.12 15.61 9.58
N VAL A 10 -6.56 14.51 9.09
CA VAL A 10 -7.20 13.60 8.15
C VAL A 10 -8.16 12.73 8.95
N GLU A 11 -9.39 12.60 8.49
CA GLU A 11 -10.44 11.86 9.21
C GLU A 11 -10.15 10.36 9.21
N GLU A 12 -10.45 9.70 10.33
CA GLU A 12 -10.35 8.24 10.44
C GLU A 12 -11.47 7.59 9.64
N LEU A 13 -11.14 6.58 8.85
CA LEU A 13 -12.09 5.90 7.98
C LEU A 13 -13.29 5.32 8.76
N SER A 14 -13.05 4.85 9.99
CA SER A 14 -14.07 4.34 10.91
C SER A 14 -15.10 5.41 11.29
N SER A 15 -14.67 6.66 11.44
CA SER A 15 -15.50 7.82 11.83
C SER A 15 -16.33 8.41 10.69
N LEU A 16 -15.99 8.10 9.43
CA LEU A 16 -16.66 8.69 8.27
C LEU A 16 -18.07 8.16 8.08
N ASN A 17 -19.00 9.04 7.71
CA ASN A 17 -20.35 8.63 7.32
C ASN A 17 -20.33 8.02 5.91
N ALA A 18 -21.17 7.00 5.70
CA ALA A 18 -21.42 6.49 4.37
C ALA A 18 -22.15 7.56 3.55
N VAL A 19 -21.58 7.93 2.41
CA VAL A 19 -22.13 8.85 1.42
C VAL A 19 -22.60 8.14 0.16
N HIS A 20 -22.13 6.90 -0.07
CA HIS A 20 -22.51 6.07 -1.21
C HIS A 20 -23.08 4.72 -0.77
N PRO A 21 -24.06 4.16 -1.49
CA PRO A 21 -24.46 2.78 -1.30
C PRO A 21 -23.29 1.86 -1.67
N VAL A 22 -23.01 0.86 -0.82
CA VAL A 22 -21.95 -0.11 -1.05
C VAL A 22 -22.43 -1.15 -2.05
N SER A 23 -21.78 -1.23 -3.21
CA SER A 23 -22.01 -2.31 -4.18
C SER A 23 -21.68 -3.67 -3.55
N THR A 24 -22.47 -4.69 -3.86
CA THR A 24 -22.14 -6.08 -3.48
C THR A 24 -20.98 -6.64 -4.28
N ASP A 25 -20.69 -6.06 -5.44
CA ASP A 25 -19.76 -6.59 -6.43
C ASP A 25 -18.50 -5.70 -6.51
N ILE A 26 -17.80 -5.57 -5.38
CA ILE A 26 -16.53 -4.83 -5.32
C ILE A 26 -15.41 -5.77 -5.75
N THR A 27 -14.66 -5.38 -6.78
CA THR A 27 -13.46 -6.08 -7.22
C THR A 27 -12.22 -5.48 -6.56
N THR A 28 -11.34 -6.33 -6.03
CA THR A 28 -10.12 -5.89 -5.33
C THR A 28 -8.89 -6.64 -5.83
N THR A 29 -7.78 -5.92 -5.95
CA THR A 29 -6.46 -6.48 -6.21
C THR A 29 -5.57 -6.16 -5.02
N ILE A 30 -5.28 -7.19 -4.23
CA ILE A 30 -4.27 -7.11 -3.17
C ILE A 30 -2.93 -7.46 -3.80
N PHE A 31 -1.89 -6.70 -3.49
CA PHE A 31 -0.55 -6.97 -4.02
C PHE A 31 0.52 -6.81 -2.93
N MET A 32 1.57 -7.63 -3.07
CA MET A 32 2.69 -7.69 -2.13
C MET A 32 4.01 -7.81 -2.91
N PHE A 33 5.07 -7.22 -2.35
CA PHE A 33 6.40 -7.26 -2.94
C PHE A 33 7.19 -8.45 -2.43
N ARG A 34 7.63 -9.32 -3.35
CA ARG A 34 8.53 -10.43 -3.07
C ARG A 34 9.95 -10.09 -3.52
N GLY A 35 10.93 -10.26 -2.66
CA GLY A 35 12.35 -10.12 -3.00
C GLY A 35 13.24 -10.81 -1.97
N ASP A 36 14.55 -10.54 -2.04
CA ASP A 36 15.55 -11.17 -1.16
C ASP A 36 15.36 -10.84 0.32
N PHE A 37 14.65 -9.75 0.62
CA PHE A 37 14.40 -9.29 1.99
C PHE A 37 13.07 -9.78 2.56
N SER A 38 12.29 -10.54 1.78
CA SER A 38 10.94 -10.90 2.17
C SER A 38 10.87 -11.76 3.44
N SER A 39 9.77 -11.63 4.17
CA SER A 39 9.46 -12.45 5.34
C SER A 39 9.49 -13.94 4.98
N PRO A 40 10.00 -14.82 5.87
CA PRO A 40 9.86 -16.27 5.70
C PRO A 40 8.40 -16.74 5.61
N LEU A 41 7.45 -15.93 6.10
CA LEU A 41 6.01 -16.21 6.06
C LEU A 41 5.30 -15.61 4.85
N PHE A 42 6.03 -14.99 3.91
CA PHE A 42 5.47 -14.32 2.72
C PHE A 42 4.45 -15.20 1.98
N ASP A 43 4.78 -16.47 1.72
CA ASP A 43 3.89 -17.38 0.99
C ASP A 43 2.61 -17.71 1.77
N LEU A 44 2.67 -17.78 3.10
CA LEU A 44 1.49 -17.97 3.92
C LEU A 44 0.55 -16.77 3.83
N PHE A 45 1.08 -15.56 3.98
CA PHE A 45 0.27 -14.34 3.99
C PHE A 45 -0.34 -14.05 2.62
N THR A 46 0.44 -14.23 1.55
CA THR A 46 -0.07 -14.06 0.20
C THR A 46 -1.15 -15.07 -0.16
N LEU A 47 -1.05 -16.32 0.30
CA LEU A 47 -2.09 -17.33 0.10
C LEU A 47 -3.40 -16.97 0.83
N GLN A 48 -3.31 -16.57 2.10
CA GLN A 48 -4.47 -16.11 2.86
C GLN A 48 -5.13 -14.93 2.14
N LYS A 49 -4.34 -13.93 1.75
CA LYS A 49 -4.85 -12.71 1.13
C LYS A 49 -5.19 -12.85 -0.35
N ARG A 50 -4.92 -13.99 -0.98
CA ARG A 50 -4.99 -14.17 -2.45
C ARG A 50 -4.29 -13.01 -3.18
N ALA A 51 -3.16 -12.58 -2.63
CA ALA A 51 -2.44 -11.40 -3.09
C ALA A 51 -1.63 -11.72 -4.35
N VAL A 52 -1.61 -10.79 -5.30
CA VAL A 52 -0.72 -10.81 -6.45
C VAL A 52 0.71 -10.60 -5.98
N LYS A 53 1.58 -11.55 -6.29
CA LYS A 53 2.99 -11.55 -5.91
C LYS A 53 3.82 -10.87 -6.99
N PHE A 54 4.29 -9.66 -6.70
CA PHE A 54 5.24 -8.93 -7.53
C PHE A 54 6.65 -9.27 -7.12
N CYS A 55 7.29 -10.15 -7.90
CA CYS A 55 8.62 -10.65 -7.65
C CYS A 55 9.69 -9.87 -8.40
N ASP A 56 10.83 -9.72 -7.75
CA ASP A 56 12.07 -9.32 -8.41
C ASP A 56 12.43 -10.30 -9.53
N LYS A 57 13.11 -9.79 -10.56
CA LYS A 57 13.49 -10.56 -11.75
C LYS A 57 14.12 -11.90 -11.42
N ASP A 58 15.12 -11.88 -10.54
CA ASP A 58 15.96 -13.04 -10.21
C ASP A 58 15.47 -13.83 -8.99
N THR A 59 14.30 -13.49 -8.42
CA THR A 59 13.73 -14.25 -7.32
C THR A 59 13.49 -15.70 -7.78
N LYS A 60 14.26 -16.62 -7.19
CA LYS A 60 14.18 -18.07 -7.46
C LYS A 60 13.00 -18.75 -6.79
N ALA A 61 12.29 -18.04 -5.92
CA ALA A 61 11.15 -18.60 -5.24
C ALA A 61 10.02 -18.93 -6.22
N GLU A 62 9.36 -20.06 -5.98
CA GLU A 62 8.24 -20.53 -6.78
C GLU A 62 6.98 -19.67 -6.53
N GLY A 63 6.05 -19.70 -7.48
CA GLY A 63 4.74 -19.05 -7.34
C GLY A 63 4.77 -17.53 -7.41
N CYS A 64 5.54 -16.94 -8.34
CA CYS A 64 5.44 -15.52 -8.69
C CYS A 64 4.33 -15.31 -9.72
N ASP A 65 3.39 -14.39 -9.45
CA ASP A 65 2.34 -14.03 -10.41
C ASP A 65 2.85 -13.04 -11.45
N VAL A 66 3.67 -12.08 -11.00
CA VAL A 66 4.31 -11.07 -11.87
C VAL A 66 5.80 -11.05 -11.57
N ARG A 67 6.62 -11.14 -12.63
CA ARG A 67 8.06 -10.89 -12.55
C ARG A 67 8.39 -9.51 -13.09
N LEU A 68 9.05 -8.72 -12.26
CA LEU A 68 9.47 -7.36 -12.58
C LEU A 68 10.77 -7.36 -13.40
N LYS A 69 11.13 -6.20 -13.94
CA LYS A 69 12.21 -6.04 -14.92
C LYS A 69 13.60 -6.15 -14.30
N GLU A 70 13.72 -5.78 -13.03
CA GLU A 70 14.97 -5.68 -12.27
C GLU A 70 14.92 -6.47 -10.96
N THR A 71 16.08 -6.59 -10.31
CA THR A 71 16.22 -7.07 -8.93
C THR A 71 16.43 -5.86 -8.03
N TYR A 72 15.52 -5.63 -7.09
CA TYR A 72 15.44 -4.38 -6.35
C TYR A 72 16.07 -4.52 -4.96
N LYS A 73 16.62 -3.42 -4.47
CA LYS A 73 17.14 -3.30 -3.10
C LYS A 73 16.28 -2.29 -2.34
N TRP A 74 16.50 -2.21 -1.03
CA TRP A 74 15.80 -1.24 -0.18
C TRP A 74 15.83 0.20 -0.74
N GLY A 75 17.00 0.64 -1.21
CA GLY A 75 17.15 1.98 -1.81
C GLY A 75 16.49 2.17 -3.18
N THR A 76 15.89 1.13 -3.77
CA THR A 76 15.21 1.17 -5.08
C THR A 76 13.77 0.67 -5.00
N LEU A 77 13.15 0.67 -3.81
CA LEU A 77 11.75 0.27 -3.64
C LEU A 77 10.79 1.17 -4.42
N SER A 78 11.09 2.46 -4.57
CA SER A 78 10.29 3.33 -5.44
C SER A 78 10.30 2.91 -6.90
N SER A 79 11.44 2.43 -7.43
CA SER A 79 11.50 1.83 -8.76
C SER A 79 10.68 0.55 -8.84
N LYS A 80 10.71 -0.28 -7.79
CA LYS A 80 9.90 -1.50 -7.70
C LYS A 80 8.39 -1.18 -7.75
N LEU A 81 7.98 -0.15 -7.00
CA LEU A 81 6.62 0.36 -7.02
C LEU A 81 6.23 0.86 -8.41
N VAL A 82 7.07 1.67 -9.06
CA VAL A 82 6.82 2.18 -10.42
C VAL A 82 6.62 1.06 -11.42
N ASP A 83 7.50 0.07 -11.46
CA ASP A 83 7.36 -1.07 -12.37
C ASP A 83 6.11 -1.91 -12.06
N SER A 84 5.73 -2.01 -10.78
CA SER A 84 4.50 -2.71 -10.37
C SER A 84 3.25 -1.94 -10.83
N LEU A 85 3.24 -0.62 -10.66
CA LEU A 85 2.15 0.26 -11.13
C LEU A 85 2.04 0.23 -12.66
N ASP A 86 3.16 0.24 -13.39
CA ASP A 86 3.19 0.07 -14.85
C ASP A 86 2.52 -1.24 -15.30
N VAL A 87 2.81 -2.35 -14.61
CA VAL A 87 2.10 -3.62 -14.85
C VAL A 87 0.61 -3.50 -14.56
N MET A 88 0.22 -2.90 -13.43
CA MET A 88 -1.19 -2.72 -13.06
C MET A 88 -1.96 -1.89 -14.10
N CYS A 89 -1.37 -0.79 -14.56
CA CYS A 89 -1.91 0.09 -15.60
C CYS A 89 -2.25 -0.67 -16.89
N ASN A 90 -1.44 -1.68 -17.23
CA ASN A 90 -1.57 -2.41 -18.48
C ASN A 90 -2.41 -3.69 -18.37
N SER A 91 -2.39 -4.36 -17.21
CA SER A 91 -2.93 -5.73 -17.06
C SER A 91 -4.08 -5.88 -16.07
N MET A 92 -4.29 -4.93 -15.15
CA MET A 92 -5.25 -5.06 -14.05
C MET A 92 -6.41 -4.06 -14.17
N LYS A 93 -6.95 -3.90 -15.37
CA LYS A 93 -7.93 -2.85 -15.69
C LYS A 93 -9.37 -3.10 -15.21
N ARG A 94 -9.66 -4.18 -14.48
CA ARG A 94 -11.04 -4.53 -14.04
C ARG A 94 -11.22 -4.50 -12.53
N THR A 95 -10.34 -3.79 -11.82
CA THR A 95 -10.33 -3.74 -10.36
C THR A 95 -10.81 -2.37 -9.87
N ASP A 96 -11.69 -2.36 -8.87
CA ASP A 96 -12.20 -1.14 -8.23
C ASP A 96 -11.24 -0.60 -7.17
N PHE A 97 -10.61 -1.49 -6.39
CA PHE A 97 -9.69 -1.16 -5.30
C PHE A 97 -8.37 -1.91 -5.41
N TYR A 98 -7.28 -1.21 -5.14
CA TYR A 98 -5.94 -1.78 -5.07
C TYR A 98 -5.44 -1.66 -3.64
N VAL A 99 -4.87 -2.73 -3.10
CA VAL A 99 -4.40 -2.80 -1.72
C VAL A 99 -2.92 -3.20 -1.73
N LYS A 100 -2.04 -2.31 -1.29
CA LYS A 100 -0.65 -2.64 -0.97
C LYS A 100 -0.62 -3.23 0.42
N ILE A 101 0.03 -4.39 0.59
CA ILE A 101 0.30 -4.99 1.90
C ILE A 101 1.78 -5.36 1.99
N ASP A 102 2.43 -5.01 3.09
CA ASP A 102 3.77 -5.49 3.43
C ASP A 102 3.73 -6.95 3.88
N ASP A 103 4.84 -7.64 3.68
CA ASP A 103 4.93 -9.08 3.91
C ASP A 103 5.13 -9.51 5.36
N ASP A 104 5.00 -8.57 6.28
CA ASP A 104 5.00 -8.78 7.71
C ASP A 104 3.68 -8.30 8.38
N LEU A 105 2.70 -7.86 7.58
CA LEU A 105 1.38 -7.50 8.09
C LEU A 105 0.48 -8.72 8.30
N ILE A 106 0.03 -8.92 9.54
CA ILE A 106 -1.00 -9.90 9.87
C ILE A 106 -2.32 -9.17 10.13
N MET A 107 -3.34 -9.49 9.34
CA MET A 107 -4.68 -8.94 9.48
C MET A 107 -5.71 -10.02 9.12
N PRO A 108 -6.84 -10.14 9.82
CA PRO A 108 -7.95 -10.99 9.37
C PRO A 108 -8.47 -10.56 7.98
N GLU A 109 -8.86 -11.51 7.12
CA GLU A 109 -9.52 -11.19 5.83
C GLU A 109 -10.79 -10.37 6.03
N SER A 110 -11.63 -10.76 6.99
CA SER A 110 -12.86 -10.04 7.33
C SER A 110 -12.65 -8.57 7.69
N ARG A 111 -11.52 -8.25 8.36
CA ARG A 111 -11.18 -6.86 8.69
C ARG A 111 -10.77 -6.07 7.45
N LEU A 112 -10.02 -6.69 6.54
CA LEU A 112 -9.66 -6.04 5.27
C LEU A 112 -10.91 -5.77 4.42
N ASP A 113 -11.82 -6.75 4.34
CA ASP A 113 -13.09 -6.62 3.63
C ASP A 113 -13.97 -5.50 4.22
N GLU A 114 -14.02 -5.40 5.55
CA GLU A 114 -14.73 -4.31 6.25
C GLU A 114 -14.15 -2.95 5.88
N ILE A 115 -12.82 -2.81 5.90
CA ILE A 115 -12.13 -1.57 5.52
C ILE A 115 -12.43 -1.20 4.06
N ILE A 116 -12.35 -2.15 3.13
CA ILE A 116 -12.64 -1.92 1.71
C ILE A 116 -14.08 -1.48 1.51
N ARG A 117 -15.05 -2.18 2.13
CA ARG A 117 -16.48 -1.81 2.06
C ARG A 117 -16.74 -0.43 2.64
N LYS A 118 -16.07 -0.10 3.76
CA LYS A 118 -16.17 1.24 4.36
C LYS A 118 -15.62 2.29 3.42
N MET A 119 -14.44 2.10 2.84
CA MET A 119 -13.86 3.01 1.85
C MET A 119 -14.73 3.16 0.59
N ALA A 120 -15.40 2.09 0.16
CA ALA A 120 -16.33 2.14 -0.96
C ALA A 120 -17.55 3.04 -0.67
N SER A 121 -17.94 3.17 0.60
CA SER A 121 -19.03 4.05 1.01
C SER A 121 -18.64 5.51 1.20
N THR A 122 -17.35 5.88 1.11
CA THR A 122 -16.86 7.24 1.36
C THR A 122 -16.32 7.91 0.10
N ASP A 123 -16.10 9.22 0.14
CA ASP A 123 -15.44 9.97 -0.94
C ASP A 123 -13.91 9.79 -0.97
N CYS A 124 -13.34 9.15 0.04
CA CYS A 124 -11.91 8.94 0.14
C CYS A 124 -11.38 8.13 -1.04
N GLN A 125 -10.28 8.58 -1.62
CA GLN A 125 -9.65 7.95 -2.77
C GLN A 125 -8.46 7.09 -2.36
N VAL A 126 -7.81 7.42 -1.23
CA VAL A 126 -6.70 6.69 -0.63
C VAL A 126 -6.95 6.53 0.87
N ALA A 127 -6.65 5.35 1.41
CA ALA A 127 -6.73 5.02 2.82
C ALA A 127 -5.40 4.40 3.28
N GLY A 128 -4.83 4.87 4.39
CA GLY A 128 -3.59 4.32 4.98
C GLY A 128 -3.25 5.00 6.29
N GLY A 129 -2.09 4.76 6.88
CA GLY A 129 -1.51 5.79 7.76
C GLY A 129 -1.22 7.02 6.89
N VAL A 130 -1.53 8.25 7.29
CA VAL A 130 -1.32 9.43 6.42
C VAL A 130 -0.28 10.35 7.03
N SER A 131 0.74 10.70 6.26
CA SER A 131 1.77 11.67 6.63
C SER A 131 1.60 13.00 5.90
N VAL A 132 2.11 14.08 6.53
CA VAL A 132 1.96 15.49 6.10
C VAL A 132 3.31 16.22 6.04
N ASP A 133 4.41 15.49 6.08
CA ASP A 133 5.77 16.03 6.13
C ASP A 133 6.33 16.50 4.78
N TYR A 134 5.52 16.40 3.72
CA TYR A 134 5.77 16.89 2.36
C TYR A 134 4.66 17.88 1.94
N PRO A 135 4.80 18.63 0.82
CA PRO A 135 3.73 19.50 0.29
C PRO A 135 2.52 18.74 -0.30
N PHE A 136 2.46 17.42 -0.12
CA PHE A 136 1.39 16.53 -0.54
C PHE A 136 1.13 15.51 0.57
N TYR A 137 -0.09 14.99 0.64
CA TYR A 137 -0.41 13.85 1.49
C TYR A 137 0.12 12.56 0.86
N TRP A 138 0.57 11.63 1.70
CA TRP A 138 1.01 10.33 1.24
C TRP A 138 0.65 9.25 2.27
N PRO A 139 0.21 8.06 1.81
CA PRO A 139 -0.02 6.95 2.71
C PRO A 139 1.32 6.36 3.14
N VAL A 140 1.46 6.04 4.42
CA VAL A 140 2.64 5.47 5.05
C VAL A 140 2.30 4.14 5.71
N GLY A 141 3.23 3.20 5.63
CA GLY A 141 3.25 1.99 6.44
C GLY A 141 2.85 0.73 5.69
N GLN A 142 2.40 -0.26 6.47
CA GLN A 142 2.28 -1.65 6.00
C GLN A 142 1.09 -1.91 5.12
N ILE A 143 0.10 -1.02 5.11
CA ILE A 143 -1.09 -1.14 4.28
C ILE A 143 -1.55 0.22 3.80
N TYR A 144 -1.87 0.28 2.52
CA TYR A 144 -2.70 1.33 1.98
C TYR A 144 -3.59 0.82 0.85
N ILE A 145 -4.75 1.46 0.73
CA ILE A 145 -5.79 1.12 -0.22
C ILE A 145 -6.03 2.34 -1.10
N PHE A 146 -6.22 2.15 -2.39
CA PHE A 146 -6.57 3.23 -3.29
C PHE A 146 -7.61 2.79 -4.32
N LYS A 147 -8.49 3.71 -4.67
CA LYS A 147 -9.52 3.51 -5.69
C LYS A 147 -8.90 3.52 -7.07
N ARG A 148 -9.60 2.90 -8.02
CA ARG A 148 -9.21 2.86 -9.43
C ARG A 148 -8.88 4.24 -10.01
N ALA A 149 -9.63 5.27 -9.65
CA ALA A 149 -9.38 6.64 -10.12
C ALA A 149 -7.95 7.11 -9.82
N ILE A 150 -7.36 6.70 -8.69
CA ILE A 150 -5.97 7.01 -8.35
C ILE A 150 -5.01 6.26 -9.27
N LEU A 151 -5.25 4.98 -9.56
CA LEU A 151 -4.41 4.25 -10.51
C LEU A 151 -4.48 4.91 -11.89
N ASP A 152 -5.68 5.25 -12.39
CA ASP A 152 -5.85 5.87 -13.72
C ASP A 152 -5.10 7.21 -13.83
N ASP A 153 -5.16 8.05 -12.80
CA ASP A 153 -4.38 9.29 -12.71
C ASP A 153 -2.86 9.03 -12.70
N ILE A 154 -2.41 8.05 -11.91
CA ILE A 154 -1.00 7.63 -11.88
C ILE A 154 -0.55 7.12 -13.26
N CYS A 155 -1.36 6.29 -13.94
CA CYS A 155 -1.02 5.73 -15.25
C CYS A 155 -0.76 6.82 -16.30
N GLN A 156 -1.44 7.96 -16.21
CA GLN A 156 -1.22 9.10 -17.12
C GLN A 156 0.09 9.83 -16.81
N LYS A 157 0.52 9.83 -15.54
CA LYS A 157 1.73 10.53 -15.07
C LYS A 157 3.00 9.70 -15.20
N LEU A 158 2.91 8.37 -15.07
CA LEU A 158 4.04 7.43 -15.06
C LEU A 158 5.07 7.66 -16.18
N PRO A 159 4.69 7.85 -17.46
CA PRO A 159 5.67 8.05 -18.55
C PRO A 159 6.56 9.28 -18.38
N THR A 160 6.11 10.26 -17.59
CA THR A 160 6.80 11.53 -17.34
C THR A 160 7.36 11.64 -15.93
N ALA A 161 7.13 10.63 -15.08
CA ALA A 161 7.61 10.62 -13.71
C ALA A 161 9.14 10.50 -13.70
N THR A 162 9.81 11.59 -13.37
CA THR A 162 11.27 11.65 -13.24
C THR A 162 11.63 12.04 -11.81
N LYS A 163 12.67 11.40 -11.24
CA LYS A 163 13.21 11.69 -9.90
C LYS A 163 12.20 11.52 -8.76
N LEU A 164 11.75 10.28 -8.54
CA LEU A 164 10.96 9.93 -7.36
C LEU A 164 11.84 9.80 -6.11
N HIS A 165 11.20 9.90 -4.95
CA HIS A 165 11.83 9.61 -3.67
C HIS A 165 12.33 8.16 -3.59
N ALA A 166 13.34 7.87 -2.76
CA ALA A 166 13.86 6.51 -2.61
C ALA A 166 12.87 5.56 -1.89
N HIS A 167 12.14 6.10 -0.91
CA HIS A 167 11.06 5.40 -0.23
C HIS A 167 9.82 5.35 -1.11
N GLU A 168 9.27 4.16 -1.30
CA GLU A 168 8.14 3.85 -2.15
C GLU A 168 6.84 4.52 -1.72
N ASP A 169 6.56 4.59 -0.42
CA ASP A 169 5.36 5.24 0.11
C ASP A 169 5.33 6.74 -0.24
N ILE A 170 6.47 7.41 -0.10
CA ILE A 170 6.63 8.83 -0.48
C ILE A 170 6.57 8.97 -2.00
N ALA A 171 7.20 8.06 -2.75
CA ALA A 171 7.12 8.05 -4.21
C ALA A 171 5.68 7.88 -4.71
N PHE A 172 4.88 7.03 -4.07
CA PHE A 172 3.45 6.89 -4.34
C PHE A 172 2.71 8.20 -4.09
N GLY A 173 2.98 8.85 -2.95
CA GLY A 173 2.51 10.20 -2.65
C GLY A 173 2.88 11.24 -3.71
N MET A 174 4.11 11.21 -4.23
CA MET A 174 4.56 12.08 -5.32
C MET A 174 3.84 11.82 -6.64
N LEU A 175 3.44 10.57 -6.91
CA LEU A 175 2.68 10.24 -8.12
C LEU A 175 1.24 10.76 -8.04
N ILE A 176 0.63 10.71 -6.85
CA ILE A 176 -0.68 11.32 -6.59
C ILE A 176 -0.57 12.86 -6.61
N ASN A 177 0.41 13.40 -5.88
CA ASN A 177 0.71 14.83 -5.71
C ASN A 177 -0.52 15.68 -5.35
N SER A 178 -1.26 15.28 -4.32
CA SER A 178 -2.46 16.00 -3.87
C SER A 178 -2.30 16.58 -2.47
N ALA A 179 -2.76 17.83 -2.33
CA ALA A 179 -2.93 18.53 -1.07
C ALA A 179 -4.42 18.61 -0.63
N ASP A 180 -5.33 17.92 -1.33
CA ASP A 180 -6.73 17.83 -0.91
C ASP A 180 -6.90 16.72 0.13
N LYS A 181 -7.01 17.12 1.40
CA LYS A 181 -7.16 16.18 2.52
C LYS A 181 -8.39 15.27 2.39
N ARG A 182 -9.44 15.68 1.66
CA ARG A 182 -10.67 14.89 1.49
C ARG A 182 -10.44 13.64 0.66
N MET A 183 -9.37 13.62 -0.15
CA MET A 183 -8.99 12.44 -0.92
C MET A 183 -8.36 11.34 -0.04
N PHE A 184 -7.93 11.67 1.17
CA PHE A 184 -7.22 10.76 2.06
C PHE A 184 -8.05 10.46 3.31
N CYS A 185 -7.97 9.24 3.81
CA CYS A 185 -8.47 8.87 5.13
C CYS A 185 -7.43 8.07 5.89
N SER A 186 -7.41 8.25 7.21
CA SER A 186 -6.55 7.45 8.07
C SER A 186 -7.21 6.09 8.30
N LEU A 187 -6.46 5.01 8.11
CA LEU A 187 -6.86 3.71 8.65
C LEU A 187 -6.65 3.73 10.17
N ASP A 188 -7.57 3.12 10.92
CA ASP A 188 -7.31 2.78 12.32
C ASP A 188 -6.02 1.94 12.36
N LYS A 189 -5.17 2.16 13.35
CA LYS A 189 -3.92 1.40 13.48
C LYS A 189 -4.24 -0.10 13.50
N PRO A 190 -3.71 -0.90 12.56
CA PRO A 190 -3.87 -2.34 12.61
C PRO A 190 -3.36 -2.88 13.95
N THR A 191 -4.21 -3.59 14.69
CA THR A 191 -3.76 -4.33 15.88
C THR A 191 -3.02 -5.57 15.40
N ASN A 192 -1.74 -5.68 15.73
CA ASN A 192 -0.76 -6.73 15.38
C ASN A 192 0.14 -6.39 14.17
N HIS A 193 1.19 -5.64 14.45
CA HIS A 193 2.33 -5.48 13.54
C HIS A 193 3.43 -6.46 13.93
N TRP A 194 3.90 -7.23 12.96
CA TRP A 194 5.21 -7.87 13.05
C TRP A 194 6.10 -6.99 12.22
N HIS A 195 7.13 -6.41 12.81
CA HIS A 195 8.13 -5.69 12.03
C HIS A 195 9.46 -6.39 12.22
N LYS A 196 10.10 -6.76 11.12
CA LYS A 196 11.49 -7.19 11.17
C LYS A 196 12.33 -5.94 11.43
N ASN A 197 12.92 -5.82 12.61
CA ASN A 197 13.96 -4.82 12.83
C ASN A 197 15.18 -5.23 12.00
N TYR A 198 15.40 -4.53 10.88
CA TYR A 198 16.59 -4.66 10.07
C TYR A 198 17.76 -3.96 10.78
N ASN A 199 18.42 -4.67 11.69
CA ASN A 199 19.76 -4.30 12.11
C ASN A 199 20.73 -5.20 11.37
N ASP A 200 21.61 -4.60 10.57
CA ASP A 200 22.92 -5.19 10.36
C ASP A 200 23.48 -5.49 11.77
N GLN A 201 23.59 -6.78 12.08
CA GLN A 201 24.07 -7.38 13.33
C GLN A 201 23.08 -7.49 14.51
N ARG A 202 22.52 -8.70 14.63
CA ARG A 202 22.05 -9.41 15.85
C ARG A 202 21.07 -8.66 16.76
N VAL A 203 19.78 -8.88 16.55
CA VAL A 203 18.74 -8.69 17.57
C VAL A 203 17.77 -9.87 17.54
N GLN A 204 17.46 -10.38 18.73
CA GLN A 204 16.49 -11.43 19.01
C GLN A 204 15.06 -10.89 18.86
N ILE A 205 14.19 -11.68 18.23
CA ILE A 205 12.78 -11.33 18.00
C ILE A 205 11.95 -11.79 19.20
N ASP A 206 11.34 -10.85 19.91
CA ASP A 206 10.26 -11.15 20.86
C ASP A 206 8.91 -10.82 20.23
N TYR A 207 8.02 -11.81 20.27
CA TYR A 207 6.73 -11.78 19.64
C TYR A 207 5.72 -11.06 20.56
N LEU A 208 5.45 -9.77 20.33
CA LEU A 208 4.48 -9.02 21.13
C LEU A 208 3.12 -8.96 20.43
N GLN A 209 2.19 -9.77 20.92
CA GLN A 209 0.77 -9.59 20.68
C GLN A 209 0.29 -8.39 21.50
N GLN A 210 0.00 -7.27 20.85
CA GLN A 210 -0.66 -6.14 21.51
C GLN A 210 -2.17 -6.31 21.34
N HIS A 211 -2.82 -6.71 22.42
CA HIS A 211 -4.27 -6.57 22.58
C HIS A 211 -4.55 -5.11 22.95
N ASN A 212 -5.46 -4.46 22.23
CA ASN A 212 -6.05 -3.22 22.73
C ASN A 212 -7.17 -3.61 23.71
N GLU A 213 -7.13 -3.05 24.91
CA GLU A 213 -8.24 -3.01 25.86
C GLU A 213 -9.44 -2.24 25.30
#